data_AF-A0A534K325-F1
#
_entry.id   AF-A0A534K325-F1
#
_cell.length_a   1.000
_cell.length_b   1.000
_cell.length_c   1.000
_cell.angle_alpha   90.00
_cell.angle_beta   90.00
_cell.angle_gamma   90.00
#
_symmetry.space_group_name_H-M   'P 1'
#
loop_
_entity.id
_entity.type
_entity.pdbx_description
1 polymer ?
#
loop_
_entity_poly.entity_id
_entity_poly.type
_entity_poly.pdbx_seq_one_letter_code
_entity_poly.pdbx_strand_id
1 'polypeptide(L)'
;CVEALEIAEAAVKKGNRGATTDVAVAILLAEAAIRGASLNCAINLASIRDEAFRTQAEERVEALLKRADAIGHEAMAVVTGRL
;
A
#
# COMPACT_ATOMS: atom_id res chain seq x y z
N CYS A 1 5.30 -1.83 3.79
CA CYS A 1 5.06 -0.89 2.67
C CYS A 1 3.88 0.06 2.90
N VAL A 2 2.84 -0.29 3.67
CA VAL A 2 1.77 0.68 4.03
C VAL A 2 2.34 1.95 4.68
N GLU A 3 3.27 1.82 5.63
CA GLU A 3 3.92 3.00 6.25
C GLU A 3 4.67 3.88 5.24
N ALA A 4 5.34 3.27 4.24
CA ALA A 4 5.99 4.03 3.18
C ALA A 4 4.99 4.78 2.30
N LEU A 5 3.83 4.16 2.03
CA LEU A 5 2.73 4.79 1.30
C LEU A 5 2.14 5.97 2.09
N GLU A 6 2.02 5.87 3.42
CA GLU A 6 1.57 6.97 4.30
C GLU A 6 2.54 8.13 4.34
N ILE A 7 3.85 7.84 4.35
CA ILE A 7 4.88 8.87 4.26
C ILE A 7 4.81 9.56 2.90
N ALA A 8 4.63 8.79 1.81
CA ALA A 8 4.50 9.34 0.46
C ALA A 8 3.22 10.20 0.32
N GLU A 9 2.10 9.77 0.90
CA GLU A 9 0.88 10.56 0.97
C GLU A 9 1.09 11.88 1.72
N ALA A 10 1.74 11.83 2.89
CA ALA A 10 2.07 13.04 3.64
C ALA A 10 2.99 13.97 2.84
N ALA A 11 3.97 13.40 2.12
CA ALA A 11 4.90 14.14 1.27
C ALA A 11 4.18 14.79 0.09
N VAL A 12 3.25 14.11 -0.59
CA VAL A 12 2.48 14.75 -1.67
C VAL A 12 1.53 15.79 -1.10
N LYS A 13 0.96 15.63 0.09
CA LYS A 13 0.04 16.63 0.67
C LYS A 13 0.79 17.89 1.17
N LYS A 14 1.96 17.75 1.79
CA LYS A 14 2.63 18.84 2.54
C LYS A 14 4.04 19.19 2.09
N GLY A 15 4.67 18.37 1.25
CA GLY A 15 6.07 18.48 0.87
C GLY A 15 6.34 19.41 -0.33
N ASN A 16 7.55 19.32 -0.86
CA ASN A 16 8.01 20.13 -1.98
C ASN A 16 7.21 19.82 -3.25
N ARG A 17 6.55 20.83 -3.83
CA ARG A 17 5.79 20.69 -5.09
C ARG A 17 6.67 20.23 -6.26
N GLY A 18 7.94 20.63 -6.29
CA GLY A 18 8.88 20.22 -7.33
C GLY A 18 9.22 18.72 -7.33
N ALA A 19 8.91 18.01 -6.26
CA ALA A 19 9.14 16.56 -6.13
C ALA A 19 7.87 15.72 -6.36
N THR A 20 6.79 16.31 -6.88
CA THR A 20 5.48 15.63 -6.99
C THR A 20 5.57 14.33 -7.80
N THR A 21 6.34 14.31 -8.89
CA THR A 21 6.54 13.10 -9.71
C THR A 21 7.34 12.02 -8.99
N ASP A 22 8.35 12.40 -8.20
CA ASP A 22 9.12 11.45 -7.39
C ASP A 22 8.24 10.79 -6.33
N VAL A 23 7.37 11.58 -5.69
CA VAL A 23 6.41 11.08 -4.71
C VAL A 23 5.36 10.18 -5.38
N ALA A 24 4.90 10.51 -6.60
CA ALA A 24 4.01 9.64 -7.37
C ALA A 24 4.64 8.28 -7.65
N VAL A 25 5.92 8.25 -8.04
CA VAL A 25 6.67 6.99 -8.21
C VAL A 25 6.75 6.22 -6.89
N ALA A 26 7.02 6.89 -5.76
CA ALA A 26 7.06 6.25 -4.45
C ALA A 26 5.71 5.61 -4.05
N ILE A 27 4.59 6.29 -4.33
CA ILE A 27 3.23 5.77 -4.10
C ILE A 27 3.03 4.48 -4.91
N LEU A 28 3.29 4.51 -6.22
CA LEU A 28 3.10 3.36 -7.11
C LEU A 28 3.97 2.16 -6.72
N LEU A 29 5.23 2.41 -6.35
CA LEU A 29 6.13 1.35 -5.88
C LEU A 29 5.65 0.73 -4.56
N ALA A 30 5.18 1.54 -3.62
CA ALA A 30 4.66 1.05 -2.36
C ALA A 30 3.39 0.21 -2.57
N GLU A 31 2.45 0.64 -3.42
CA GLU A 31 1.26 -0.12 -3.78
C GLU A 31 1.61 -1.46 -4.44
N ALA A 32 2.50 -1.44 -5.43
CA ALA A 32 2.95 -2.65 -6.11
C ALA A 32 3.61 -3.63 -5.14
N ALA A 33 4.43 -3.14 -4.20
CA ALA A 33 5.06 -3.97 -3.19
C ALA A 33 4.04 -4.62 -2.22
N ILE A 34 3.01 -3.88 -1.79
CA ILE A 34 1.96 -4.42 -0.91
C ILE A 34 1.17 -5.52 -1.63
N ARG A 35 0.77 -5.28 -2.88
CA ARG A 35 0.06 -6.27 -3.71
C ARG A 35 0.92 -7.49 -4.02
N GLY A 36 2.21 -7.30 -4.34
CA GLY A 36 3.13 -8.41 -4.55
C GLY A 36 3.32 -9.25 -3.29
N ALA A 37 3.48 -8.61 -2.13
CA ALA A 37 3.59 -9.30 -0.86
C ALA A 37 2.32 -10.08 -0.51
N SER A 38 1.13 -9.52 -0.76
CA SER A 38 -0.13 -10.21 -0.46
C SER A 38 -0.32 -11.49 -1.28
N LEU A 39 0.10 -11.49 -2.55
CA LEU A 39 0.08 -12.70 -3.40
C LEU A 39 1.00 -13.80 -2.86
N ASN A 40 2.21 -13.43 -2.43
CA ASN A 40 3.14 -14.37 -1.80
C ASN A 40 2.58 -14.91 -0.48
N CYS A 41 1.95 -14.05 0.33
CA CYS A 41 1.25 -14.46 1.54
C CYS A 41 0.13 -15.45 1.23
N ALA A 42 -0.72 -15.18 0.25
CA ALA A 42 -1.85 -16.03 -0.10
C ALA A 42 -1.40 -17.47 -0.43
N ILE A 43 -0.34 -17.63 -1.24
CA ILE A 43 0.20 -18.95 -1.59
C ILE A 43 0.75 -19.67 -0.35
N ASN A 44 1.49 -18.97 0.52
CA ASN A 44 2.04 -19.56 1.73
C ASN A 44 0.93 -19.94 2.73
N LEU A 45 -0.05 -19.06 2.95
CA LEU A 45 -1.16 -19.27 3.89
C LEU A 45 -2.05 -20.43 3.48
N ALA A 46 -2.26 -20.65 2.18
CA ALA A 46 -3.02 -21.80 1.66
C ALA A 46 -2.40 -23.16 2.04
N SER A 47 -1.09 -23.20 2.35
CA SER A 47 -0.40 -24.43 2.76
C SER A 47 -0.41 -24.68 4.28
N ILE A 48 -0.88 -23.72 5.08
CA ILE A 48 -0.87 -23.80 6.55
C ILE A 48 -2.10 -24.58 7.05
N ARG A 49 -1.86 -25.55 7.94
CA ARG A 49 -2.91 -26.39 8.56
C ARG A 49 -3.56 -25.77 9.80
N ASP A 50 -2.86 -24.86 10.47
CA ASP A 50 -3.41 -24.11 11.60
C ASP A 50 -4.43 -23.08 11.07
N GLU A 51 -5.71 -23.43 11.16
CA GLU A 51 -6.79 -22.60 10.64
C GLU A 51 -6.92 -21.27 11.37
N ALA A 52 -6.68 -21.24 12.68
CA ALA A 52 -6.79 -20.03 13.48
C ALA A 52 -5.72 -19.01 13.06
N PHE A 53 -4.48 -19.48 12.89
CA PHE A 53 -3.41 -18.64 12.36
C PHE A 53 -3.69 -18.19 10.92
N ARG A 54 -4.13 -19.12 10.05
CA ARG A 54 -4.44 -18.81 8.65
C ARG A 54 -5.47 -17.69 8.55
N THR A 55 -6.62 -17.84 9.23
CA THR A 55 -7.70 -16.84 9.19
C THR A 55 -7.24 -15.49 9.73
N GLN A 56 -6.54 -15.46 10.88
CA GLN A 56 -6.02 -14.20 11.42
C GLN A 56 -5.03 -13.51 10.46
N ALA A 57 -4.16 -14.28 9.80
CA ALA A 57 -3.20 -13.75 8.86
C ALA A 57 -3.87 -13.24 7.57
N GLU A 58 -4.87 -13.96 7.06
CA GLU A 58 -5.68 -13.54 5.90
C GLU A 58 -6.41 -12.22 6.17
N GLU A 59 -7.08 -12.10 7.32
CA GLU A 59 -7.76 -10.87 7.74
C GLU A 59 -6.79 -9.69 7.85
N ARG A 60 -5.59 -9.93 8.39
CA ARG A 60 -4.54 -8.91 8.48
C ARG A 60 -4.06 -8.46 7.11
N VAL A 61 -3.84 -9.39 6.17
CA VAL A 61 -3.44 -9.05 4.80
C VAL A 61 -4.53 -8.24 4.09
N GLU A 62 -5.79 -8.65 4.24
CA GLU A 62 -6.94 -7.93 3.66
C GLU A 62 -7.06 -6.51 4.22
N ALA A 63 -6.90 -6.34 5.54
CA ALA A 63 -6.93 -5.03 6.18
C ALA A 63 -5.81 -4.10 5.67
N LEU A 64 -4.60 -4.64 5.47
CA LEU A 64 -3.46 -3.89 4.93
C LEU A 64 -3.70 -3.48 3.46
N LEU A 65 -4.30 -4.36 2.65
CA LEU A 65 -4.67 -4.03 1.27
C LEU A 65 -5.73 -2.93 1.21
N LYS A 66 -6.80 -3.04 2.00
CA LYS A 66 -7.85 -2.00 2.05
C LYS A 66 -7.30 -0.65 2.48
N ARG A 67 -6.42 -0.63 3.49
CA ARG A 67 -5.74 0.60 3.93
C ARG A 67 -4.84 1.16 2.83
N ALA A 68 -4.09 0.31 2.14
CA ALA A 68 -3.23 0.74 1.03
C ALA A 68 -4.04 1.34 -0.12
N ASP A 69 -5.14 0.70 -0.52
CA ASP A 69 -6.02 1.18 -1.59
C ASP A 69 -6.61 2.55 -1.26
N ALA A 70 -7.08 2.76 -0.02
CA ALA A 70 -7.61 4.04 0.41
C ALA A 70 -6.57 5.16 0.34
N ILE A 71 -5.39 4.92 0.93
CA ILE A 71 -4.30 5.92 0.96
C ILE A 71 -3.78 6.20 -0.44
N GLY A 72 -3.54 5.15 -1.24
CA GLY A 72 -3.01 5.27 -2.60
C GLY A 72 -3.96 6.06 -3.50
N HIS A 73 -5.26 5.79 -3.41
CA HIS A 73 -6.27 6.54 -4.16
C HIS A 73 -6.28 8.04 -3.80
N GLU A 74 -6.31 8.36 -2.51
CA GLU A 74 -6.27 9.76 -2.05
C GLU A 74 -4.97 10.46 -2.47
N ALA A 75 -3.82 9.79 -2.31
CA ALA A 75 -2.52 10.35 -2.63
C ALA A 75 -2.39 10.63 -4.13
N MET A 76 -2.82 9.70 -4.99
CA MET A 76 -2.79 9.86 -6.45
C MET A 76 -3.76 10.93 -6.96
N ALA A 77 -4.90 11.14 -6.29
CA ALA A 77 -5.78 12.27 -6.58
C ALA A 77 -5.05 13.62 -6.36
N VAL A 78 -4.29 13.74 -5.26
CA VAL A 78 -3.49 14.94 -4.98
C VAL A 78 -2.34 15.11 -5.98
N VAL A 79 -1.65 14.02 -6.35
CA VAL A 79 -0.64 14.04 -7.42
C VAL A 79 -1.24 14.61 -8.71
N THR A 80 -2.36 14.06 -9.16
CA THR A 80 -2.98 14.42 -10.44
C THR A 80 -3.44 15.88 -10.46
N GLY A 81 -3.94 16.41 -9.34
CA GLY A 81 -4.29 17.83 -9.22
C GLY A 81 -3.09 18.79 -9.13
N ARG A 82 -1.85 18.28 -9.08
CA ARG A 82 -0.61 19.07 -9.01
C ARG A 82 0.24 18.98 -10.28
N LEU A 83 -0.10 18.07 -11.20
CA LEU A 83 0.47 18.02 -12.55
C LEU A 83 -0.18 19.10 -13.43
#